data_AF-A0A7Z0LWG7-F1
#
_entry.id   AF-A0A7Z0LWG7-F1
#
_cell.length_a   1.000
_cell.length_b   1.000
_cell.length_c   1.000
_cell.angle_alpha   90.00
_cell.angle_beta   90.00
_cell.angle_gamma   90.00
#
_symmetry.space_group_name_H-M   'P 1'
#
loop_
_entity.id
_entity.type
_entity.pdbx_description
1 polymer ?
#
loop_
_entity_poly.entity_id
_entity_poly.type
_entity_poly.pdbx_seq_one_letter_code
_entity_poly.pdbx_strand_id
1 'polypeptide(L)' 'MIRTVEHYREGIKDGRDIRIDGKRVKNVATHPAFKPIIDFNSCIFDTAH' A
#
# COMPACT_ATOMS: atom_id res chain seq x y z
N MET A 1 3.50 -17.01 -10.51
CA MET A 1 3.38 -15.60 -10.97
C MET A 1 3.98 -14.70 -9.91
N ILE A 2 4.94 -13.86 -10.28
CA ILE A 2 5.54 -12.88 -9.39
C ILE A 2 4.53 -11.73 -9.21
N ARG A 3 4.36 -11.25 -7.98
CA ARG A 3 3.43 -10.16 -7.66
C ARG A 3 3.92 -8.86 -8.32
N THR A 4 3.03 -8.15 -9.01
CA THR A 4 3.33 -6.83 -9.60
C THR A 4 3.14 -5.72 -8.58
N VAL A 5 3.68 -4.52 -8.87
CA VAL A 5 3.45 -3.30 -8.09
C VAL A 5 1.95 -3.01 -7.93
N GLU A 6 1.17 -3.14 -9.01
CA GLU A 6 -0.28 -2.94 -8.99
C GLU A 6 -0.97 -3.96 -8.09
N HIS A 7 -0.63 -5.25 -8.21
CA HIS A 7 -1.17 -6.29 -7.34
C HIS A 7 -0.84 -6.05 -5.85
N TYR A 8 0.35 -5.51 -5.55
CA TYR A 8 0.71 -5.13 -4.18
C TYR A 8 -0.16 -3.98 -3.66
N ARG A 9 -0.34 -2.92 -4.47
CA ARG A 9 -1.20 -1.77 -4.11
C ARG A 9 -2.67 -2.16 -3.94
N GLU A 10 -3.17 -3.07 -4.76
CA GLU A 10 -4.53 -3.61 -4.62
C GLU A 10 -4.67 -4.50 -3.38
N GLY A 11 -3.70 -5.36 -3.10
CA GLY A 11 -3.72 -6.21 -1.91
C GLY A 11 -3.69 -5.46 -0.57
N ILE A 12 -3.19 -4.21 -0.57
CA ILE A 12 -3.21 -3.35 0.62
C ILE A 12 -4.62 -2.80 0.90
N LYS A 13 -5.53 -2.78 -0.09
CA LYS A 13 -6.93 -2.35 0.07
C LYS A 13 -7.82 -3.44 0.67
N ASP A 14 -7.33 -4.10 1.71
CA ASP A 14 -7.94 -5.24 2.41
C ASP A 14 -9.10 -4.84 3.38
N GLY A 15 -9.50 -3.56 3.41
CA GLY A 15 -10.60 -3.10 4.27
C GLY A 15 -10.26 -3.01 5.77
N ARG A 16 -8.97 -3.08 6.12
CA ARG A 16 -8.47 -2.97 7.51
C ARG A 16 -8.94 -1.69 8.19
N ASP A 17 -9.30 -1.80 9.48
CA ASP A 17 -9.59 -0.62 10.30
C ASP A 17 -8.30 0.04 10.79
N ILE A 18 -7.72 0.87 9.92
CA ILE A 18 -6.54 1.66 10.24
C ILE A 18 -6.97 3.06 10.68
N ARG A 19 -6.45 3.50 11.82
CA ARG A 19 -6.74 4.80 12.41
C ARG A 19 -5.45 5.58 12.62
N ILE A 20 -5.44 6.85 12.24
CA ILE A 20 -4.34 7.79 12.47
C ILE A 20 -4.92 9.01 13.17
N ASP A 21 -4.34 9.42 14.29
CA ASP A 21 -4.82 10.56 15.09
C ASP A 21 -6.33 10.48 15.41
N GLY A 22 -6.81 9.27 15.72
CA GLY A 22 -8.22 9.01 16.02
C GLY A 22 -9.16 9.00 14.81
N LYS A 23 -8.69 9.32 13.60
CA LYS A 23 -9.47 9.30 12.35
C LYS A 23 -9.27 8.01 11.57
N ARG A 24 -10.35 7.45 11.04
CA ARG A 24 -10.30 6.25 10.17
C ARG A 24 -9.72 6.61 8.81
N VAL A 25 -8.71 5.86 8.37
CA VAL A 25 -8.11 5.98 7.04
C VAL A 25 -8.96 5.22 6.04
N LYS A 26 -9.61 5.93 5.11
CA LYS A 26 -10.45 5.32 4.06
C LYS A 26 -9.63 4.56 3.01
N ASN A 27 -8.44 5.06 2.68
CA ASN A 27 -7.57 4.45 1.68
C ASN A 27 -6.12 4.51 2.15
N VAL A 28 -5.59 3.35 2.53
CA VAL A 28 -4.24 3.18 3.06
C VAL A 28 -3.19 3.32 1.95
N ALA A 29 -3.51 2.85 0.74
CA ALA A 29 -2.58 2.86 -0.40
C ALA A 29 -2.17 4.28 -0.83
N THR A 30 -3.04 5.27 -0.60
CA THR A 30 -2.82 6.67 -1.02
C THR A 30 -2.62 7.62 0.15
N HIS A 31 -2.68 7.14 1.39
CA HIS A 31 -2.58 8.01 2.55
C HIS A 31 -1.13 8.54 2.68
N PRO A 32 -0.92 9.85 2.94
CA PRO A 32 0.42 10.43 3.01
C PRO A 32 1.34 9.75 4.04
N ALA A 33 0.77 9.25 5.14
CA ALA A 33 1.53 8.52 6.16
C ALA A 33 2.09 7.16 5.66
N PHE A 34 1.43 6.51 4.71
CA PHE A 34 1.81 5.18 4.21
C PHE A 34 2.43 5.22 2.82
N LYS A 35 2.18 6.29 2.05
CA LYS A 35 2.72 6.46 0.71
C LYS A 35 4.24 6.22 0.60
N PRO A 36 5.12 6.80 1.45
CA PRO A 36 6.57 6.60 1.29
C PRO A 36 7.00 5.15 1.50
N ILE A 37 6.43 4.47 2.50
CA ILE A 37 6.77 3.07 2.78
C ILE A 37 6.21 2.13 1.72
N ILE A 38 5.00 2.39 1.21
CA ILE A 38 4.39 1.60 0.13
C ILE A 38 5.19 1.75 -1.16
N ASP A 39 5.62 2.96 -1.49
CA ASP A 39 6.41 3.22 -2.70
C ASP A 39 7.76 2.51 -2.65
N PHE A 40 8.46 2.59 -1.51
CA PHE A 40 9.72 1.89 -1.29
C PHE A 40 9.57 0.36 -1.36
N ASN A 41 8.56 -0.21 -0.69
CA ASN A 41 8.32 -1.66 -0.75
C ASN A 41 7.88 -2.11 -2.14
N SER A 42 7.21 -1.23 -2.89
CA SER A 42 6.74 -1.57 -4.23
C SER A 42 7.88 -1.73 -5.23
N CYS A 43 9.02 -1.05 -5.03
CA CYS A 43 10.20 -1.17 -5.90
C CYS A 43 10.71 -2.62 -6.04
N ILE A 44 10.55 -3.45 -5.00
CA ILE A 44 10.94 -4.87 -5.04
C ILE A 44 10.13 -5.66 -6.08
N PHE A 45 8.88 -5.26 -6.34
CA PHE A 45 8.00 -5.87 -7.34
C PHE A 45 8.14 -5.26 -8.74
N ASP A 46 8.82 -4.11 -8.85
CA ASP A 46 9.17 -3.47 -10.12
C ASP A 46 10.36 -4.18 -10.77
N THR A 47 11.41 -4.47 -10.00
CA THR A 47 12.62 -5.16 -10.50
C THR A 47 12.38 -6.64 -10.83
N ALA A 48 11.29 -7.22 -10.34
CA ALA A 48 10.97 -8.63 -10.51
C ALA A 48 10.09 -8.92 -11.77
N HIS A 49 9.90 -7.93 -12.65
CA HIS A 49 9.26 -8.07 -13.96
C HIS A 49 10.22 -8.50 -15.07
#